data_AF-A0A2I2ZS96-F1
#
_entry.id   AF-A0A2I2ZS96-F1
#
_cell.length_a   1.000
_cell.length_b   1.000
_cell.length_c   1.000
_cell.angle_alpha   90.00
_cell.angle_beta   90.00
_cell.angle_gamma   90.00
#
_symmetry.space_group_name_H-M   'P 1'
#
loop_
_entity.id
_entity.type
_entity.pdbx_description
1 polymer ?
#
loop_
_entity_poly.entity_id
_entity_poly.type
_entity_poly.pdbx_seq_one_letter_code
_entity_poly.pdbx_strand_id
1 'polypeptide(L)' 'MHDFYRCHTCNTTDRNAICVNCIKKCHQGHDVEFIRHDRFFCDCGAGTLSNPCTLAG' A
#
# COMPACT_ATOMS: atom_id res chain seq x y z
N MET A 1 -9.53 2.73 13.09
CA MET A 1 -9.57 3.09 11.67
C MET A 1 -8.15 3.49 11.29
N HIS A 2 -7.72 3.27 10.05
CA HIS A 2 -6.32 3.49 9.64
C HIS A 2 -6.28 4.26 8.32
N ASP A 3 -5.23 5.05 8.13
CA ASP A 3 -4.94 5.72 6.87
C ASP A 3 -4.45 4.71 5.85
N PHE A 4 -5.05 4.73 4.66
CA PHE A 4 -4.51 3.99 3.52
C PHE A 4 -4.19 4.88 2.35
N TYR A 5 -3.25 4.36 1.61
CA TYR A 5 -2.62 5.01 0.49
C TYR A 5 -2.71 4.09 -0.72
N ARG A 6 -2.70 4.71 -1.89
CA ARG A 6 -2.51 4.05 -3.18
C ARG A 6 -1.09 4.28 -3.65
N CYS A 7 -0.54 3.37 -4.45
CA CYS A 7 0.80 3.50 -5.01
C CYS A 7 0.76 3.39 -6.54
N HIS A 8 0.82 4.51 -7.24
CA HIS A 8 0.67 4.58 -8.70
C HIS A 8 1.81 3.85 -9.43
N THR A 9 2.99 3.74 -8.84
CA THR A 9 4.14 3.03 -9.43
C THR A 9 4.05 1.50 -9.35
N CYS A 10 3.29 0.94 -8.40
CA CYS A 10 3.22 -0.50 -8.16
C CYS A 10 2.04 -1.18 -8.87
N ASN A 11 1.56 -0.56 -9.94
CA ASN A 11 0.42 -1.03 -10.72
C ASN A 11 -0.83 -1.25 -9.85
N THR A 12 -1.01 -0.39 -8.82
CA THR A 12 -2.21 -0.42 -7.99
C THR A 12 -3.40 0.11 -8.78
N THR A 13 -4.56 -0.51 -8.59
CA THR A 13 -5.84 -0.10 -9.15
C THR A 13 -6.68 0.64 -8.10
N ASP A 14 -7.88 1.08 -8.49
CA ASP A 14 -8.77 1.78 -7.57
C ASP A 14 -9.17 0.98 -6.32
N ARG A 15 -9.02 -0.34 -6.40
CA ARG A 15 -9.41 -1.28 -5.34
C ARG A 15 -8.28 -1.60 -4.36
N ASN A 16 -7.05 -1.18 -4.63
CA ASN A 16 -5.92 -1.50 -3.79
C ASN A 16 -5.75 -0.48 -2.65
N ALA A 17 -5.51 -0.98 -1.46
CA ALA A 17 -5.24 -0.19 -0.27
C ALA A 17 -3.93 -0.64 0.41
N ILE A 18 -3.02 0.31 0.61
CA ILE A 18 -1.71 0.06 1.21
C ILE A 18 -1.61 0.82 2.54
N CYS A 19 -1.22 0.11 3.60
CA CYS A 19 -1.07 0.74 4.91
C CYS A 19 0.16 1.63 4.97
N VAL A 20 0.13 2.61 5.89
CA VAL A 20 1.23 3.57 6.08
C VAL A 20 2.60 2.91 6.32
N ASN A 21 2.65 1.74 6.98
CA ASN A 21 3.91 1.04 7.21
C ASN A 21 4.51 0.49 5.91
N CYS A 22 3.66 -0.08 5.05
CA CYS A 22 4.10 -0.53 3.73
C CYS A 22 4.50 0.65 2.84
N ILE A 23 3.84 1.81 2.95
CA ILE A 23 4.29 3.02 2.25
C ILE A 23 5.68 3.46 2.70
N LYS A 24 5.93 3.43 4.00
CA LYS A 24 7.23 3.86 4.57
C LYS A 24 8.37 2.87 4.33
N LYS A 25 8.08 1.57 4.16
CA LYS A 25 9.09 0.53 3.94
C LYS A 25 9.15 -0.01 2.52
N CYS A 26 8.04 -0.53 2.00
CA CYS A 26 7.97 -1.22 0.72
C CYS A 26 7.76 -0.26 -0.47
N HIS A 27 7.05 0.85 -0.24
CA HIS A 27 6.76 1.86 -1.26
C HIS A 27 7.45 3.20 -0.98
N GLN A 28 8.60 3.14 -0.29
CA GLN A 28 9.37 4.33 0.00
C GLN A 28 9.96 4.89 -1.30
N GLY A 29 9.67 6.15 -1.60
CA GLY A 29 10.11 6.79 -2.84
C GLY A 29 9.24 6.48 -4.06
N HIS A 30 8.11 5.80 -3.87
CA HIS A 30 7.10 5.65 -4.91
C HIS A 30 6.12 6.83 -4.91
N ASP A 31 5.44 7.00 -6.04
CA ASP A 31 4.31 7.91 -6.15
C ASP A 31 3.09 7.30 -5.45
N VAL A 32 2.66 7.95 -4.37
CA VAL A 32 1.64 7.47 -3.46
C VAL A 32 0.64 8.55 -3.13
N GLU A 33 -0.63 8.17 -3.02
CA GLU A 33 -1.75 9.08 -2.79
C GLU A 33 -2.55 8.65 -1.57
N PHE A 34 -2.88 9.58 -0.68
CA PHE A 34 -3.80 9.31 0.42
C PHE A 34 -5.23 9.21 -0.10
N ILE A 35 -5.94 8.12 0.23
CA ILE A 35 -7.30 7.90 -0.26
C ILE A 35 -8.35 8.30 0.80
N ARG A 36 -8.33 7.63 1.95
CA ARG A 36 -9.23 7.93 3.09
C ARG A 36 -8.78 7.18 4.35
N HIS A 37 -9.42 7.53 5.47
CA HIS A 37 -9.27 6.86 6.75
C HIS A 37 -10.45 5.93 7.00
N ASP A 38 -10.24 4.61 6.97
CA ASP A 38 -11.32 3.62 7.09
C ASP A 38 -10.80 2.28 7.65
N ARG A 39 -11.66 1.26 7.75
CA ARG A 39 -11.27 -0.12 8.06
C ARG A 39 -11.00 -0.86 6.74
N PHE A 40 -9.77 -1.35 6.56
CA PHE A 40 -9.34 -2.02 5.32
C PHE A 40 -8.28 -3.10 5.60
N PHE A 41 -7.96 -3.89 4.58
CA PHE A 41 -6.85 -4.86 4.60
C PHE A 41 -5.73 -4.37 3.67
N CYS A 42 -4.49 -4.46 4.13
CA CYS A 42 -3.34 -4.03 3.33
C CYS A 42 -3.05 -5.03 2.21
N ASP A 43 -3.13 -4.60 0.96
CA ASP A 43 -2.87 -5.44 -0.21
C ASP A 43 -1.39 -5.65 -0.51
N CYS A 44 -0.49 -4.85 0.08
CA CYS A 44 0.96 -5.02 -0.05
C CYS A 44 1.39 -6.45 0.30
N GLY A 45 0.86 -6.99 1.41
CA GLY A 45 1.17 -8.35 1.87
C GLY A 45 0.44 -9.46 1.11
N ALA A 46 -0.51 -9.14 0.23
CA ALA A 46 -1.29 -10.13 -0.50
C ALA A 46 -0.56 -10.72 -1.72
N GLY A 47 0.64 -10.21 -2.05
CA GLY A 47 1.47 -10.71 -3.15
C GLY A 47 0.94 -10.36 -4.55
N THR A 48 -0.02 -9.44 -4.65
CA THR A 48 -0.64 -9.01 -5.91
C THR A 48 0.05 -7.80 -6.55
N LEU A 49 1.06 -7.24 -5.89
CA LEU A 49 1.76 -6.01 -6.30
C LEU A 49 3.15 -6.31 -6.86
N SER A 50 3.61 -5.45 -7.76
CA SER A 50 4.91 -5.61 -8.43
C SER A 50 6.10 -5.58 -7.46
N ASN A 51 5.98 -4.85 -6.35
CA ASN A 51 7.00 -4.83 -5.29
C ASN A 51 6.59 -5.76 -4.13
N PRO A 52 7.41 -6.76 -3.79
CA PRO A 52 7.10 -7.69 -2.71
C PRO A 52 7.14 -6.99 -1.35
N CYS A 53 6.16 -7.28 -0.49
CA CYS A 53 6.13 -6.74 0.85
C CYS A 53 7.24 -7.35 1.72
N THR A 54 8.06 -6.49 2.32
CA THR A 54 9.13 -6.86 3.25
C THR A 54 8.77 -6.61 4.71
N LEU A 55 7.53 -6.20 4.99
CA LEU A 55 7.08 -5.84 6.34
C LEU A 55 6.71 -7.06 7.21
N ALA A 56 6.50 -8.23 6.61
CA ALA A 56 6.12 -9.47 7.30
C ALA A 56 7.33 -10.28 7.84
N GLY A 57 8.52 -9.67 7.88
CA GLY A 57 9.73 -10.24 8.44
C GLY A 57 10.02 -9.73 9.85
#